data_AF-A0A9N9A4I5-F1
#
_entry.id   AF-A0A9N9A4I5-F1
#
_cell.length_a   1.000
_cell.length_b   1.000
_cell.length_c   1.000
_cell.angle_alpha   90.00
_cell.angle_beta   90.00
_cell.angle_gamma   90.00
#
_symmetry.space_group_name_H-M   'P 1'
#
loop_
_entity.id
_entity.type
_entity.pdbx_description
1 polymer ?
#
loop_
_entity_poly.entity_id
_entity_poly.type
_entity_poly.pdbx_seq_one_letter_code
_entity_poly.pdbx_strand_id
1 'polypeptide(L)'
;MNQRHVVSSHEVAVSGNNLTPNLPNISLSQNNSDISIFHSSNVIEEKPALTLAEVIRKLNTEKLIEFLRGEEDLQFNDAHFEILYKREIASHDFLKMDKQDFRNCGLEVGPVIRLVNFAKKVKEKKLRAFSSYHSLREVLLKYSLDSDGIESISLFTLPTYEIQDNDKYFVHCMAEILFRLRDYGSLLVDSLESMWNEYVVTLLHSALHIVRDNMQKQFSMRP
;
A
#
# COMPACT_ATOMS: atom_id res chain seq x y z
N MET A 1 -70.06 36.22 -39.71
CA MET A 1 -70.33 37.61 -39.30
C MET A 1 -69.72 37.84 -37.93
N ASN A 2 -68.74 38.75 -37.88
CA ASN A 2 -68.45 39.73 -36.84
C ASN A 2 -68.88 39.48 -35.38
N GLN A 3 -67.86 39.46 -34.50
CA GLN A 3 -67.46 40.55 -33.59
C GLN A 3 -67.42 40.25 -32.09
N ARG A 4 -66.19 40.46 -31.56
CA ARG A 4 -65.79 41.24 -30.36
C ARG A 4 -66.16 40.70 -28.98
N HIS A 5 -65.42 40.95 -27.89
CA HIS A 5 -64.04 41.30 -27.51
C HIS A 5 -64.14 41.70 -26.01
N VAL A 6 -63.03 41.62 -25.25
CA VAL A 6 -62.70 42.35 -23.98
C VAL A 6 -63.07 41.62 -22.65
N VAL A 7 -62.13 40.92 -21.97
CA VAL A 7 -61.15 41.34 -20.88
C VAL A 7 -61.79 41.20 -19.47
N SER A 8 -61.19 40.71 -18.35
CA SER A 8 -59.82 40.69 -17.81
C SER A 8 -59.67 39.71 -16.62
N SER A 9 -58.43 39.22 -16.38
CA SER A 9 -57.76 38.95 -15.08
C SER A 9 -58.36 37.93 -14.09
N HIS A 10 -57.63 37.03 -13.41
CA HIS A 10 -56.21 36.97 -13.04
C HIS A 10 -55.83 35.51 -12.71
N GLU A 11 -54.54 35.17 -12.89
CA GLU A 11 -53.89 33.88 -12.64
C GLU A 11 -53.91 33.45 -11.15
N VAL A 12 -54.02 32.13 -10.88
CA VAL A 12 -53.17 31.44 -9.89
C VAL A 12 -52.91 30.01 -10.39
N ALA A 13 -51.62 29.69 -10.53
CA ALA A 13 -51.09 28.46 -11.08
C ALA A 13 -51.12 27.28 -10.09
N VAL A 14 -51.24 26.09 -10.70
CA VAL A 14 -51.31 24.74 -10.13
C VAL A 14 -50.05 24.40 -9.32
N SER A 15 -50.22 24.04 -8.04
CA SER A 15 -49.18 23.42 -7.22
C SER A 15 -49.16 21.91 -7.47
N GLY A 16 -48.16 21.47 -8.22
CA GLY A 16 -47.82 20.06 -8.43
C GLY A 16 -46.79 19.60 -7.41
N ASN A 17 -47.10 18.50 -6.74
CA ASN A 17 -46.26 17.82 -5.78
C ASN A 17 -45.16 17.04 -6.51
N ASN A 18 -43.89 17.20 -6.12
CA ASN A 18 -42.85 16.22 -6.42
C ASN A 18 -41.89 16.13 -5.23
N LEU A 19 -41.79 14.93 -4.66
CA LEU A 19 -40.87 14.56 -3.60
C LEU A 19 -39.43 14.48 -4.15
N THR A 20 -38.51 15.16 -3.48
CA THR A 20 -37.06 14.91 -3.54
C THR A 20 -36.54 14.75 -2.11
N PRO A 21 -35.65 13.78 -1.83
CA PRO A 21 -35.02 13.67 -0.52
C PRO A 21 -33.85 14.68 -0.44
N ASN A 22 -33.97 15.66 0.46
CA ASN A 22 -32.87 16.57 0.80
C ASN A 22 -31.79 15.82 1.59
N LEU A 23 -30.54 15.83 1.10
CA LEU A 23 -29.35 15.52 1.89
C LEU A 23 -29.02 16.72 2.80
N PRO A 24 -28.72 16.53 4.10
CA PRO A 24 -28.21 17.62 4.93
C PRO A 24 -26.74 17.92 4.59
N ASN A 25 -26.47 19.19 4.27
CA ASN A 25 -25.14 19.78 4.15
C ASN A 25 -24.43 19.75 5.52
N ILE A 26 -23.31 19.03 5.63
CA ILE A 26 -22.43 19.10 6.81
C ILE A 26 -21.27 20.05 6.45
N SER A 27 -21.27 21.23 7.06
CA SER A 27 -20.11 22.13 7.04
C SER A 27 -19.06 21.64 8.04
N LEU A 28 -17.80 21.55 7.60
CA LEU A 28 -16.66 21.30 8.46
C LEU A 28 -16.27 22.62 9.16
N SER A 29 -16.62 22.74 10.43
CA SER A 29 -16.09 23.77 11.34
C SER A 29 -14.71 23.31 11.83
N GLN A 30 -13.70 24.14 11.58
CA GLN A 30 -12.34 23.98 12.10
C GLN A 30 -12.34 24.26 13.61
N ASN A 31 -11.99 23.25 14.42
CA ASN A 31 -11.65 23.44 15.82
C ASN A 31 -10.21 22.99 16.04
N ASN A 32 -9.32 23.97 16.23
CA ASN A 32 -7.99 23.76 16.78
C ASN A 32 -8.12 23.47 18.27
N SER A 33 -7.64 22.32 18.72
CA SER A 33 -7.37 22.07 20.14
C SER A 33 -6.10 21.23 20.26
N ASP A 34 -5.19 21.73 21.09
CA ASP A 34 -3.83 21.26 21.30
C ASP A 34 -3.76 19.78 21.72
N ILE A 35 -3.10 18.95 20.90
CA ILE A 35 -2.76 17.58 21.26
C ILE A 35 -1.52 17.60 22.14
N SER A 36 -1.72 17.37 23.44
CA SER A 36 -0.66 17.05 24.39
C SER A 36 0.02 15.73 23.99
N ILE A 37 1.28 15.81 23.56
CA ILE A 37 2.08 14.66 23.16
C ILE A 37 2.51 13.88 24.41
N PHE A 38 2.02 12.65 24.54
CA PHE A 38 2.58 11.66 25.46
C PHE A 38 4.04 11.38 25.09
N HIS A 39 4.96 11.79 25.96
CA HIS A 39 6.37 11.43 25.86
C HIS A 39 6.57 10.00 26.36
N SER A 40 6.37 9.00 25.50
CA SER A 40 6.87 7.65 25.74
C SER A 40 8.35 7.59 25.34
N SER A 41 9.23 7.80 26.32
CA SER A 41 10.66 7.55 26.19
C SER A 41 10.92 6.04 26.16
N ASN A 42 10.69 5.42 25.01
CA ASN A 42 11.28 4.12 24.72
C ASN A 42 12.68 4.38 24.17
N VAL A 43 13.70 3.99 24.94
CA VAL A 43 15.04 3.78 24.42
C VAL A 43 14.95 2.60 23.46
N ILE A 44 14.65 2.91 22.20
CA ILE A 44 14.78 1.98 21.10
C ILE A 44 16.28 1.89 20.86
N GLU A 45 16.91 0.76 21.18
CA GLU A 45 18.16 0.41 20.52
C GLU A 45 17.91 0.55 19.03
N GLU A 46 18.50 1.58 18.39
CA GLU A 46 18.38 1.79 16.96
C GLU A 46 18.90 0.53 16.28
N LYS A 47 17.97 -0.33 15.85
CA LYS A 47 18.26 -1.41 14.93
C LYS A 47 19.06 -0.78 13.78
N PRO A 48 20.26 -1.28 13.47
CA PRO A 48 21.11 -0.62 12.50
C PRO A 48 20.34 -0.44 11.20
N ALA A 49 20.35 0.79 10.68
CA ALA A 49 19.66 1.14 9.45
C ALA A 49 20.04 0.14 8.35
N LEU A 50 19.02 -0.49 7.74
CA LEU A 50 19.20 -1.51 6.71
C LEU A 50 20.13 -0.95 5.62
N THR A 51 21.21 -1.66 5.30
CA THR A 51 22.15 -1.21 4.25
C THR A 51 21.73 -1.73 2.88
N LEU A 52 22.12 -1.05 1.81
CA LEU A 52 21.83 -1.53 0.46
C LEU A 52 22.44 -2.93 0.22
N ALA A 53 23.62 -3.17 0.79
CA ALA A 53 24.27 -4.48 0.77
C ALA A 53 23.42 -5.60 1.39
N GLU A 54 22.68 -5.34 2.49
CA GLU A 54 21.82 -6.34 3.13
C GLU A 54 20.61 -6.72 2.27
N VAL A 55 20.08 -5.78 1.50
CA VAL A 55 19.02 -6.04 0.52
C VAL A 55 19.57 -6.86 -0.64
N ILE A 56 20.68 -6.40 -1.23
CA ILE A 56 21.29 -7.03 -2.40
C ILE A 56 21.77 -8.44 -2.09
N ARG A 57 22.31 -8.71 -0.90
CA ARG A 57 22.81 -10.03 -0.49
C ARG A 57 21.79 -11.18 -0.62
N LYS A 58 20.49 -10.87 -0.71
CA LYS A 58 19.40 -11.86 -0.83
C LYS A 58 19.02 -12.19 -2.28
N LEU A 59 19.60 -11.52 -3.27
CA LEU A 59 19.26 -11.73 -4.67
C LEU A 59 20.03 -12.94 -5.22
N ASN A 60 19.33 -13.75 -6.03
CA ASN A 60 19.94 -14.80 -6.85
C ASN A 60 20.64 -14.18 -8.08
N THR A 61 21.31 -15.00 -8.87
CA THR A 61 22.07 -14.55 -10.05
C THR A 61 21.23 -13.77 -11.05
N GLU A 62 20.00 -14.22 -11.34
CA GLU A 62 19.10 -13.54 -12.29
C GLU A 62 18.71 -12.14 -11.80
N LYS A 63 18.28 -12.03 -10.54
CA LYS A 63 17.91 -10.73 -9.94
C LYS A 63 19.11 -9.81 -9.76
N LEU A 64 20.31 -10.36 -9.53
CA LEU A 64 21.54 -9.57 -9.53
C LEU A 64 21.77 -8.95 -10.92
N ILE A 65 21.63 -9.74 -11.99
CA ILE A 65 21.83 -9.25 -13.36
C ILE A 65 20.80 -8.18 -13.71
N GLU A 66 19.53 -8.39 -13.37
CA GLU A 66 18.46 -7.39 -13.55
C GLU A 66 18.81 -6.09 -12.82
N PHE A 67 19.25 -6.18 -11.57
CA PHE A 67 19.70 -5.03 -10.79
C PHE A 67 20.87 -4.29 -11.45
N LEU A 68 21.91 -5.02 -11.88
CA LEU A 68 23.09 -4.43 -12.53
C LEU A 68 22.78 -3.84 -13.91
N ARG A 69 21.76 -4.32 -14.63
CA ARG A 69 21.30 -3.73 -15.90
C ARG A 69 20.70 -2.34 -15.70
N GLY A 70 20.12 -2.06 -14.54
CA GLY A 70 19.62 -0.72 -14.18
C GLY A 70 20.71 0.30 -13.86
N GLU A 71 21.98 -0.11 -13.76
CA GLU A 71 23.09 0.74 -13.34
C GLU A 71 23.89 1.23 -14.56
N GLU A 72 23.54 2.41 -15.06
CA GLU A 72 24.14 3.00 -16.28
C GLU A 72 25.66 3.19 -16.19
N ASP A 73 26.19 3.48 -15.00
CA ASP A 73 27.63 3.65 -14.72
C ASP A 73 28.46 2.40 -15.10
N LEU A 74 27.84 1.22 -15.10
CA LEU A 74 28.53 -0.03 -15.41
C LEU A 74 28.81 -0.18 -16.90
N GLN A 75 27.97 0.36 -17.79
CA GLN A 75 28.03 0.19 -19.25
C GLN A 75 28.40 -1.24 -19.66
N PHE A 76 27.67 -2.21 -19.12
CA PHE A 76 27.82 -3.63 -19.47
C PHE A 76 26.99 -3.95 -20.71
N ASN A 77 27.51 -4.80 -21.58
CA ASN A 77 26.76 -5.40 -22.67
C ASN A 77 26.29 -6.80 -22.23
N ASP A 78 25.50 -7.46 -23.08
CA ASP A 78 24.96 -8.78 -22.77
C ASP A 78 26.05 -9.83 -22.53
N ALA A 79 27.16 -9.76 -23.27
CA ALA A 79 28.27 -10.70 -23.09
C ALA A 79 28.90 -10.64 -21.68
N HIS A 80 28.96 -9.45 -21.07
CA HIS A 80 29.43 -9.31 -19.69
C HIS A 80 28.45 -9.96 -18.69
N PHE A 81 27.13 -9.78 -18.90
CA PHE A 81 26.12 -10.39 -18.03
C PHE A 81 26.06 -11.91 -18.18
N GLU A 82 26.27 -12.42 -19.40
CA GLU A 82 26.38 -13.86 -19.66
C GLU A 82 27.52 -14.52 -18.89
N ILE A 83 28.64 -13.83 -18.67
CA ILE A 83 29.73 -14.34 -17.84
C ILE A 83 29.25 -14.51 -16.38
N LEU A 84 28.54 -13.53 -15.82
CA LEU A 84 28.02 -13.61 -14.46
C LEU A 84 26.99 -14.75 -14.32
N TYR A 85 26.12 -14.89 -15.33
CA TYR A 85 25.11 -15.95 -15.39
C TYR A 85 25.75 -17.34 -15.45
N LYS A 86 26.66 -17.57 -16.40
CA LYS A 86 27.34 -18.87 -16.58
C LYS A 86 28.22 -19.28 -15.40
N ARG A 87 28.71 -18.32 -14.63
CA ARG A 87 29.48 -18.56 -13.41
C ARG A 87 28.60 -18.63 -12.15
N GLU A 88 27.28 -18.53 -12.32
CA GLU A 88 26.27 -18.60 -11.25
C GLU A 88 26.56 -17.63 -10.09
N ILE A 89 27.07 -16.44 -10.41
CA ILE A 89 27.50 -15.48 -9.38
C ILE A 89 26.27 -14.90 -8.70
N ALA A 90 25.99 -15.33 -7.47
CA ALA A 90 24.95 -14.75 -6.64
C ALA A 90 25.42 -13.44 -6.00
N SER A 91 24.48 -12.60 -5.57
CA SER A 91 24.81 -11.28 -4.99
C SER A 91 25.66 -11.37 -3.73
N HIS A 92 25.51 -12.44 -2.95
CA HIS A 92 26.36 -12.67 -1.79
C HIS A 92 27.84 -12.81 -2.16
N ASP A 93 28.13 -13.54 -3.23
CA ASP A 93 29.50 -13.81 -3.68
C ASP A 93 30.05 -12.60 -4.44
N PHE A 94 29.25 -11.99 -5.30
CA PHE A 94 29.56 -10.72 -5.97
C PHE A 94 30.09 -9.66 -5.00
N LEU A 95 29.44 -9.49 -3.84
CA LEU A 95 29.87 -8.51 -2.85
C LEU A 95 31.19 -8.89 -2.17
N LYS A 96 31.62 -10.14 -2.20
CA LYS A 96 32.88 -10.61 -1.58
C LYS A 96 34.04 -10.70 -2.56
N MET A 97 33.74 -10.84 -3.85
CA MET A 97 34.73 -10.97 -4.91
C MET A 97 35.63 -9.74 -5.03
N ASP A 98 36.89 -9.98 -5.35
CA ASP A 98 37.89 -8.95 -5.63
C ASP A 98 38.21 -8.85 -7.14
N LYS A 99 39.20 -8.00 -7.47
CA LYS A 99 39.61 -7.81 -8.88
C LYS A 99 40.09 -9.11 -9.54
N GLN A 100 40.76 -9.99 -8.80
CA GLN A 100 41.32 -11.22 -9.34
C GLN A 100 40.21 -12.26 -9.55
N ASP A 101 39.25 -12.35 -8.64
CA ASP A 101 38.09 -13.23 -8.78
C ASP A 101 37.33 -12.94 -10.07
N PHE A 102 37.00 -11.67 -10.32
CA PHE A 102 36.31 -11.27 -11.55
C PHE A 102 37.13 -11.52 -12.82
N ARG A 103 38.46 -11.37 -12.77
CA ARG A 103 39.34 -11.75 -13.90
C ARG A 103 39.32 -13.25 -14.16
N ASN A 104 39.33 -14.07 -13.11
CA ASN A 104 39.26 -15.52 -13.20
C ASN A 104 37.89 -16.01 -13.75
N CYS A 105 36.84 -15.20 -13.59
CA CYS A 105 35.55 -15.43 -14.23
C CYS A 105 35.56 -15.19 -15.75
N GLY A 106 36.57 -14.49 -16.28
CA GLY A 106 36.72 -14.18 -17.71
C GLY A 106 36.32 -12.74 -18.07
N LEU A 107 36.24 -11.83 -17.10
CA LEU A 107 35.98 -10.42 -17.37
C LEU A 107 37.28 -9.65 -17.65
N GLU A 108 37.20 -8.75 -18.62
CA GLU A 108 38.29 -7.84 -18.97
C GLU A 108 38.52 -6.75 -17.90
N VAL A 109 39.70 -6.13 -17.96
CA VAL A 109 40.17 -5.18 -16.93
C VAL A 109 39.19 -4.03 -16.69
N GLY A 110 38.59 -3.48 -17.74
CA GLY A 110 37.62 -2.37 -17.63
C GLY A 110 36.36 -2.75 -16.83
N PRO A 111 35.58 -3.75 -17.29
CA PRO A 111 34.45 -4.29 -16.54
C PRO A 111 34.77 -4.66 -15.08
N VAL A 112 35.91 -5.29 -14.82
CA VAL A 112 36.37 -5.67 -13.48
C VAL A 112 36.48 -4.44 -12.56
N ILE A 113 37.12 -3.37 -13.03
CA ILE A 113 37.30 -2.15 -12.23
C ILE A 113 35.94 -1.53 -11.87
N ARG A 114 34.99 -1.50 -12.82
CA ARG A 114 33.65 -0.95 -12.60
C ARG A 114 32.86 -1.77 -11.58
N LEU A 115 32.87 -3.11 -11.67
CA LEU A 115 32.19 -3.98 -10.69
C LEU A 115 32.76 -3.82 -9.28
N VAL A 116 34.08 -3.81 -9.12
CA VAL A 116 34.71 -3.68 -7.80
C VAL A 116 34.38 -2.33 -7.16
N ASN A 117 34.43 -1.24 -7.93
CA ASN A 117 34.05 0.09 -7.45
C ASN A 117 32.56 0.14 -7.09
N PHE A 118 31.70 -0.49 -7.90
CA PHE A 118 30.28 -0.58 -7.64
C PHE A 118 29.95 -1.40 -6.39
N ALA A 119 30.57 -2.56 -6.20
CA ALA A 119 30.41 -3.39 -5.00
C ALA A 119 30.81 -2.61 -3.73
N LYS A 120 31.86 -1.79 -3.80
CA LYS A 120 32.27 -0.89 -2.71
C LYS A 120 31.20 0.18 -2.44
N LYS A 121 30.71 0.86 -3.49
CA LYS A 121 29.61 1.84 -3.41
C LYS A 121 28.36 1.23 -2.75
N VAL A 122 28.01 -0.01 -3.10
CA VAL A 122 26.89 -0.75 -2.50
C VAL A 122 27.09 -0.99 -1.00
N LYS A 123 28.29 -1.38 -0.56
CA LYS A 123 28.61 -1.60 0.85
C LYS A 123 28.57 -0.33 1.69
N GLU A 124 28.98 0.79 1.11
CA GLU A 124 29.04 2.09 1.79
C GLU A 124 27.69 2.83 1.78
N LYS A 125 26.81 2.51 0.83
CA LYS A 125 25.48 3.12 0.70
C LYS A 125 24.53 2.61 1.79
N LYS A 126 24.42 3.40 2.85
CA LYS A 126 23.32 3.27 3.82
C LYS A 126 22.01 3.61 3.13
N LEU A 127 20.96 2.82 3.34
CA LEU A 127 19.64 3.23 2.89
C LEU A 127 19.20 4.40 3.75
N ARG A 128 18.79 5.46 3.09
CA ARG A 128 18.17 6.60 3.75
C ARG A 128 16.94 6.12 4.51
N ALA A 129 16.92 6.35 5.82
CA ALA A 129 15.77 6.02 6.65
C ALA A 129 14.52 6.75 6.14
N PHE A 130 13.36 6.07 6.10
CA PHE A 130 12.12 6.69 5.66
C PHE A 130 11.77 7.95 6.48
N SER A 131 12.15 7.98 7.77
CA SER A 131 11.99 9.14 8.65
C SER A 131 12.77 10.38 8.21
N SER A 132 13.79 10.24 7.36
CA SER A 132 14.55 11.38 6.88
C SER A 132 13.98 12.02 5.62
N TYR A 133 12.97 11.41 4.99
CA TYR A 133 12.20 12.06 3.91
C TYR A 133 11.23 13.06 4.53
N HIS A 134 11.12 14.24 3.94
CA HIS A 134 10.31 15.34 4.47
C HIS A 134 8.89 15.39 3.88
N SER A 135 8.61 14.59 2.84
CA SER A 135 7.30 14.53 2.21
C SER A 135 7.04 13.18 1.54
N LEU A 136 5.75 12.86 1.32
CA LEU A 136 5.33 11.71 0.53
C LEU A 136 5.87 11.78 -0.91
N ARG A 137 5.82 12.96 -1.55
CA ARG A 137 6.36 13.18 -2.91
C ARG A 137 7.82 12.72 -3.03
N GLU A 138 8.64 13.06 -2.04
CA GLU A 138 10.06 12.70 -2.03
C GLU A 138 10.28 11.18 -1.94
N VAL A 139 9.39 10.47 -1.24
CA VAL A 139 9.38 9.00 -1.20
C VAL A 139 8.95 8.44 -2.54
N LEU A 140 7.87 8.96 -3.15
CA LEU A 140 7.34 8.48 -4.43
C LEU A 140 8.34 8.64 -5.58
N LEU A 141 9.02 9.79 -5.67
CA LEU A 141 10.07 10.04 -6.66
C LEU A 141 11.22 9.04 -6.59
N LYS A 142 11.56 8.54 -5.39
CA LYS A 142 12.57 7.48 -5.22
C LYS A 142 12.21 6.20 -5.97
N TYR A 143 10.92 5.93 -6.12
CA TYR A 143 10.38 4.75 -6.82
C TYR A 143 9.94 5.09 -8.24
N SER A 144 10.42 6.20 -8.80
CA SER A 144 10.08 6.68 -10.15
C SER A 144 8.58 6.94 -10.34
N LEU A 145 7.87 7.23 -9.25
CA LEU A 145 6.48 7.67 -9.28
C LEU A 145 6.48 9.20 -9.21
N ASP A 146 6.38 9.85 -10.36
CA ASP A 146 6.21 11.31 -10.43
C ASP A 146 4.75 11.68 -10.16
N SER A 147 4.37 11.60 -8.89
CA SER A 147 3.04 11.92 -8.44
C SER A 147 3.08 12.63 -7.09
N ASP A 148 2.16 13.57 -6.93
CA ASP A 148 1.88 14.24 -5.66
C ASP A 148 0.93 13.42 -4.77
N GLY A 149 0.42 12.28 -5.27
CA GLY A 149 -0.56 11.45 -4.59
C GLY A 149 -0.30 9.95 -4.74
N ILE A 150 -1.08 9.16 -4.02
CA ILE A 150 -0.96 7.69 -4.02
C ILE A 150 -1.64 7.03 -5.24
N GLU A 151 -2.30 7.81 -6.10
CA GLU A 151 -3.04 7.29 -7.26
C GLU A 151 -2.15 6.54 -8.27
N SER A 152 -0.86 6.90 -8.32
CA SER A 152 0.14 6.22 -9.15
C SER A 152 0.66 4.91 -8.53
N ILE A 153 0.40 4.67 -7.24
CA ILE A 153 0.71 3.40 -6.59
C ILE A 153 -0.35 2.41 -7.06
N SER A 154 0.09 1.38 -7.80
CA SER A 154 -0.81 0.29 -8.17
C SER A 154 -1.42 -0.32 -6.92
N LEU A 155 -2.73 -0.16 -6.75
CA LEU A 155 -3.47 -0.89 -5.72
C LEU A 155 -3.31 -2.38 -6.03
N PHE A 156 -2.95 -3.16 -5.01
CA PHE A 156 -2.91 -4.62 -5.15
C PHE A 156 -4.25 -5.10 -5.66
N THR A 157 -4.27 -5.69 -6.86
CA THR A 157 -5.45 -6.38 -7.36
C THR A 157 -5.54 -7.72 -6.62
N LEU A 158 -6.18 -7.71 -5.45
CA LEU A 158 -6.48 -8.93 -4.74
C LEU A 158 -7.55 -9.70 -5.53
N PRO A 159 -7.39 -11.02 -5.74
CA PRO A 159 -8.48 -11.86 -6.22
C PRO A 159 -9.67 -11.68 -5.28
N THR A 160 -10.79 -11.22 -5.81
CA THR A 160 -12.04 -11.16 -5.05
C THR A 160 -12.67 -12.54 -5.03
N TYR A 161 -13.19 -12.93 -3.86
CA TYR A 161 -13.95 -14.16 -3.70
C TYR A 161 -15.40 -13.78 -3.43
N GLU A 162 -16.31 -14.26 -4.27
CA GLU A 162 -17.74 -14.03 -4.08
C GLU A 162 -18.25 -14.93 -2.96
N ILE A 163 -18.77 -14.31 -1.91
CA ILE A 163 -19.38 -15.02 -0.77
C ILE A 163 -20.87 -15.15 -1.09
N GLN A 164 -21.39 -16.37 -1.00
CA GLN A 164 -22.82 -16.61 -1.20
C GLN A 164 -23.62 -16.10 0.01
N ASP A 165 -24.79 -15.52 -0.24
CA ASP A 165 -25.66 -14.99 0.83
C ASP A 165 -26.14 -16.08 1.81
N ASN A 166 -26.09 -17.35 1.41
CA ASN A 166 -26.44 -18.50 2.24
C ASN A 166 -25.24 -19.13 2.97
N ASP A 167 -24.04 -18.54 2.88
CA ASP A 167 -22.87 -19.01 3.62
C ASP A 167 -23.14 -18.95 5.13
N LYS A 168 -22.93 -20.08 5.81
CA LYS A 168 -23.28 -20.22 7.23
C LYS A 168 -22.59 -19.19 8.14
N TYR A 169 -21.36 -18.80 7.84
CA TYR A 169 -20.60 -17.83 8.62
C TYR A 169 -21.01 -16.41 8.28
N PHE A 170 -21.29 -16.13 7.01
CA PHE A 170 -21.83 -14.84 6.60
C PHE A 170 -23.21 -14.57 7.21
N VAL A 171 -24.12 -15.55 7.14
CA VAL A 171 -25.44 -15.47 7.77
C VAL A 171 -25.33 -15.24 9.27
N HIS A 172 -24.44 -15.98 9.96
CA HIS A 172 -24.20 -15.79 11.38
C HIS A 172 -23.64 -14.40 11.71
N CYS A 173 -22.67 -13.92 10.93
CA CYS A 173 -22.10 -12.57 11.04
C CYS A 173 -23.18 -11.49 10.95
N MET A 174 -24.06 -11.60 9.94
CA MET A 174 -25.14 -10.64 9.74
C MET A 174 -26.15 -10.67 10.87
N ALA A 175 -26.50 -11.86 11.37
CA ALA A 175 -27.39 -11.99 12.53
C ALA A 175 -26.78 -11.32 13.78
N GLU A 176 -25.49 -11.52 14.03
CA GLU A 176 -24.76 -10.93 15.16
C GLU A 176 -24.70 -9.40 15.07
N ILE A 177 -24.37 -8.86 13.90
CA ILE A 177 -24.33 -7.40 13.66
C ILE A 177 -25.73 -6.79 13.85
N LEU A 178 -26.77 -7.43 13.30
CA LEU A 178 -28.14 -6.95 13.43
C LEU A 178 -28.64 -7.02 14.87
N PHE A 179 -28.26 -8.06 15.62
CA PHE A 179 -28.57 -8.18 17.04
C PHE A 179 -27.95 -7.04 17.84
N ARG A 180 -26.65 -6.79 17.63
CA ARG A 180 -25.93 -5.68 18.25
C ARG A 180 -26.53 -4.32 17.90
N LEU A 181 -26.84 -4.07 16.62
CA LEU A 181 -27.47 -2.82 16.19
C LEU A 181 -28.82 -2.56 16.89
N ARG A 182 -29.59 -3.62 17.16
CA ARG A 182 -30.85 -3.51 17.90
C ARG A 182 -30.61 -3.09 19.35
N ASP A 183 -29.59 -3.65 19.99
CA ASP A 183 -29.24 -3.34 21.38
C ASP A 183 -28.62 -1.94 21.52
N TYR A 184 -27.90 -1.48 20.50
CA TYR A 184 -27.22 -0.19 20.50
C TYR A 184 -28.09 0.98 20.03
N GLY A 185 -29.23 0.74 19.38
CA GLY A 185 -30.18 1.77 18.93
C GLY A 185 -30.74 2.68 20.03
N SER A 186 -30.40 2.43 21.30
CA SER A 186 -30.77 3.22 22.47
C SER A 186 -29.62 3.99 23.16
N LEU A 187 -28.37 3.92 22.69
CA LEU A 187 -27.20 4.46 23.40
C LEU A 187 -26.56 5.70 22.74
N LEU A 188 -25.95 6.56 23.58
CA LEU A 188 -25.38 7.89 23.27
C LEU A 188 -24.13 7.86 22.36
N VAL A 189 -23.94 8.99 21.66
CA VAL A 189 -23.02 9.28 20.53
C VAL A 189 -21.53 9.05 20.83
N ASP A 190 -21.09 9.06 22.09
CA ASP A 190 -19.67 9.04 22.45
C ASP A 190 -19.03 7.63 22.41
N SER A 191 -19.81 6.59 22.14
CA SER A 191 -19.37 5.18 22.06
C SER A 191 -19.07 4.68 20.64
N LEU A 192 -19.16 5.57 19.64
CA LEU A 192 -19.20 5.20 18.23
C LEU A 192 -17.95 4.40 17.80
N GLU A 193 -16.75 4.85 18.15
CA GLU A 193 -15.51 4.17 17.70
C GLU A 193 -15.34 2.77 18.31
N SER A 194 -15.63 2.62 19.62
CA SER A 194 -15.57 1.30 20.27
C SER A 194 -16.60 0.34 19.70
N MET A 195 -17.79 0.83 19.41
CA MET A 195 -18.87 0.04 18.81
C MET A 195 -18.55 -0.35 17.36
N TRP A 196 -17.97 0.57 16.59
CA TRP A 196 -17.48 0.29 15.23
C TRP A 196 -16.44 -0.82 15.22
N ASN A 197 -15.50 -0.79 16.18
CA ASN A 197 -14.49 -1.84 16.30
C ASN A 197 -15.12 -3.22 16.56
N GLU A 198 -16.23 -3.32 17.31
CA GLU A 198 -16.92 -4.61 17.51
C GLU A 198 -17.50 -5.18 16.21
N TYR A 199 -18.11 -4.34 15.37
CA TYR A 199 -18.61 -4.78 14.06
C TYR A 199 -17.47 -5.21 13.15
N VAL A 200 -16.38 -4.43 13.11
CA VAL A 200 -15.18 -4.74 12.32
C VAL A 200 -14.57 -6.07 12.76
N VAL A 201 -14.46 -6.32 14.07
CA VAL A 201 -13.97 -7.60 14.60
C VAL A 201 -14.88 -8.75 14.19
N THR A 202 -16.20 -8.57 14.25
CA THR A 202 -17.18 -9.60 13.85
C THR A 202 -17.06 -9.93 12.36
N LEU A 203 -16.93 -8.92 11.51
CA LEU A 203 -16.70 -9.08 10.06
C LEU A 203 -15.38 -9.80 9.77
N LEU A 204 -14.29 -9.38 10.43
CA LEU A 204 -12.96 -10.00 10.25
C LEU A 204 -12.95 -11.45 10.69
N HIS A 205 -13.55 -11.77 11.83
CA HIS A 205 -13.61 -13.14 12.34
C HIS A 205 -14.39 -14.05 11.40
N SER A 206 -15.51 -13.56 10.87
CA SER A 206 -16.35 -14.30 9.93
C SER A 206 -15.65 -14.50 8.59
N ALA A 207 -15.00 -13.46 8.05
CA ALA A 207 -14.18 -13.58 6.84
C ALA A 207 -13.07 -14.62 7.00
N LEU A 208 -12.41 -14.67 8.16
CA LEU A 208 -11.37 -15.67 8.44
C LEU A 208 -11.92 -17.10 8.41
N HIS A 209 -13.10 -17.34 8.98
CA HIS A 209 -13.75 -18.66 8.95
C HIS A 209 -14.17 -19.07 7.54
N ILE A 210 -14.74 -18.14 6.76
CA ILE A 210 -15.11 -18.38 5.36
C ILE A 210 -13.89 -18.80 4.55
N VAL A 211 -12.79 -18.04 4.66
CA VAL A 211 -11.56 -18.36 3.93
C VAL A 211 -10.97 -19.69 4.43
N ARG A 212 -11.04 -19.98 5.73
CA ARG A 212 -10.54 -21.24 6.30
C ARG A 212 -11.29 -22.46 5.74
N ASP A 213 -12.62 -22.40 5.69
CA ASP A 213 -13.44 -23.48 5.16
C ASP A 213 -13.25 -23.63 3.64
N ASN A 214 -13.22 -22.52 2.89
CA ASN A 214 -13.05 -22.55 1.44
C ASN A 214 -11.67 -23.01 0.99
N MET A 215 -10.61 -22.62 1.72
CA MET A 215 -9.22 -22.89 1.31
C MET A 215 -8.62 -24.12 2.00
N GLN A 216 -9.34 -24.77 2.92
CA GLN A 216 -8.85 -25.89 3.77
C GLN A 216 -7.47 -25.63 4.41
N LYS A 217 -7.11 -24.37 4.60
CA LYS A 217 -5.82 -23.94 5.16
C LYS A 217 -6.04 -23.42 6.56
N GLN A 218 -5.25 -23.93 7.51
CA GLN A 218 -5.24 -23.39 8.86
C GLN A 218 -4.41 -22.12 8.91
N PHE A 219 -5.05 -21.02 9.31
CA PHE A 219 -4.35 -19.78 9.64
C PHE A 219 -3.76 -19.91 11.06
N SER A 220 -2.42 -19.89 11.15
CA SER A 220 -1.72 -19.80 12.44
C SER A 220 -1.58 -18.33 12.81
N MET A 221 -2.42 -17.85 13.74
CA MET A 221 -2.27 -16.53 14.38
C MET A 221 -1.46 -16.65 15.68
N ARG A 222 -0.34 -17.37 15.64
CA ARG A 222 0.62 -17.32 16.76
C ARG A 222 1.33 -15.97 16.74
N PRO A 223 1.55 -15.33 17.90
CA PRO A 223 2.38 -14.13 18.02
C PRO A 223 3.80 -14.37 17.49
#